data_AF-A0A8S2PXR6-F1
#
_entry.id   AF-A0A8S2PXR6-F1
#
_cell.length_a   1.000
_cell.length_b   1.000
_cell.length_c   1.000
_cell.angle_alpha   90.00
_cell.angle_beta   90.00
_cell.angle_gamma   90.00
#
_symmetry.space_group_name_H-M   'P 1'
#
loop_
_entity.id
_entity.type
_entity.pdbx_description
1 polymer ?
#
loop_
_entity_poly.entity_id
_entity_poly.type
_entity_poly.pdbx_seq_one_letter_code
_entity_poly.pdbx_strand_id
1 'polypeptide(L)'
;MALSLRHLILTAPKCSSILTRRRVAHFTFFKDQPDPSLGPTKEMNLCQTIQNAIDITLGNDHTAIVFGEDVAFGGVFRCTTELRSKYG
;
A
#
# COMPACT_ATOMS: atom_id res chain seq x y z
N MET A 1 25.55 -48.40 -25.35
CA MET A 1 25.73 -48.80 -23.94
C MET A 1 25.49 -47.55 -23.10
N ALA A 2 24.24 -47.29 -22.72
CA ALA A 2 23.60 -47.82 -21.50
C ALA A 2 23.82 -46.90 -20.29
N LEU A 3 22.72 -46.22 -19.92
CA LEU A 3 22.23 -45.96 -18.55
C LEU A 3 22.99 -44.88 -17.74
N SER A 4 22.36 -43.87 -17.15
CA SER A 4 21.28 -44.03 -16.16
C SER A 4 20.47 -42.73 -15.96
N LEU A 5 19.15 -42.83 -16.16
CA LEU A 5 18.12 -41.95 -15.59
C LEU A 5 18.21 -41.92 -14.06
N ARG A 6 18.03 -40.74 -13.45
CA ARG A 6 17.18 -40.45 -12.26
C ARG A 6 16.82 -38.95 -12.31
N HIS A 7 15.76 -38.54 -13.00
CA HIS A 7 14.45 -38.25 -12.38
C HIS A 7 14.57 -37.73 -10.94
N LEU A 8 14.80 -36.42 -10.79
CA LEU A 8 14.56 -35.71 -9.54
C LEU A 8 13.03 -35.52 -9.42
N ILE A 9 12.39 -36.56 -8.89
CA ILE A 9 10.97 -36.59 -8.55
C ILE A 9 10.74 -35.54 -7.46
N LEU A 10 9.98 -34.49 -7.79
CA LEU A 10 9.30 -33.66 -6.81
C LEU A 10 8.38 -34.55 -5.98
N THR A 11 8.75 -34.80 -4.72
CA THR A 11 7.88 -35.42 -3.73
C THR A 11 6.82 -34.40 -3.32
N ALA A 12 5.62 -34.53 -3.88
CA ALA A 12 4.43 -33.86 -3.38
C ALA A 12 4.07 -34.43 -2.00
N PRO A 13 3.96 -33.62 -0.93
CA PRO A 13 3.35 -34.08 0.31
C PRO A 13 1.84 -34.26 0.08
N LYS A 14 1.38 -35.51 0.19
CA LYS A 14 -0.04 -35.82 0.39
C LYS A 14 -0.39 -35.42 1.83
N CYS A 15 -1.18 -34.37 2.00
CA CYS A 15 -1.98 -34.17 3.22
C CYS A 15 -3.29 -33.48 2.86
N SER A 16 -4.38 -34.22 3.09
CA SER A 16 -5.77 -33.82 2.96
C SER A 16 -6.28 -33.27 4.30
N SER A 17 -6.53 -31.97 4.37
CA SER A 17 -7.58 -31.38 5.22
C SER A 17 -7.81 -29.92 4.81
N ILE A 18 -9.07 -29.63 4.49
CA ILE A 18 -9.67 -28.32 4.23
C ILE A 18 -9.14 -27.28 5.22
N LEU A 19 -8.40 -26.28 4.74
CA LEU A 19 -8.22 -24.91 5.27
C LEU A 19 -7.00 -24.25 4.58
N THR A 20 -6.98 -24.21 3.24
CA THR A 20 -6.09 -23.27 2.55
C THR A 20 -6.68 -21.88 2.77
N ARG A 21 -6.27 -21.21 3.85
CA ARG A 21 -6.55 -19.79 4.08
C ARG A 21 -5.88 -19.01 2.94
N ARG A 22 -6.60 -18.88 1.83
CA ARG A 22 -6.23 -18.09 0.65
C ARG A 22 -6.15 -16.63 1.08
N ARG A 23 -5.00 -16.21 1.63
CA ARG A 23 -4.59 -14.81 1.60
C ARG A 23 -4.18 -14.50 0.17
N VAL A 24 -5.18 -14.38 -0.70
CA VAL A 24 -4.94 -14.07 -2.10
C VAL A 24 -5.13 -12.57 -2.23
N ALA A 25 -4.02 -11.84 -2.25
CA ALA A 25 -4.03 -10.53 -2.88
C ALA A 25 -4.17 -10.79 -4.39
N HIS A 26 -5.18 -10.18 -5.03
CA HIS A 26 -5.41 -10.31 -6.47
C HIS A 26 -4.22 -9.77 -7.29
N PHE A 27 -3.43 -8.86 -6.69
CA PHE A 27 -2.24 -8.29 -7.31
C PHE A 27 -1.08 -8.25 -6.31
N THR A 28 0.14 -8.19 -6.85
CA THR A 28 1.35 -7.91 -6.08
C THR A 28 1.81 -6.50 -6.43
N PHE A 29 2.01 -5.65 -5.43
CA PHE A 29 2.55 -4.31 -5.62
C PHE A 29 4.07 -4.36 -5.75
N PHE A 30 4.60 -3.73 -6.80
CA PHE A 30 6.02 -3.50 -7.00
C PHE A 30 6.26 -1.98 -6.99
N LYS A 31 7.31 -1.54 -6.30
CA LYS A 31 7.68 -0.12 -6.27
C LYS A 31 8.45 0.23 -7.54
N ASP A 32 8.03 1.28 -8.22
CA ASP A 32 8.80 1.87 -9.32
C ASP A 32 9.91 2.78 -8.80
N GLN A 33 10.93 3.00 -9.63
CA GLN A 33 11.96 3.99 -9.33
C GLN A 33 11.40 5.40 -9.54
N PRO A 34 11.57 6.33 -8.59
CA PRO A 34 11.11 7.70 -8.74
C PRO A 34 11.89 8.42 -9.84
N ASP A 35 11.21 9.22 -10.66
CA ASP A 35 11.85 10.07 -11.67
C ASP A 35 12.71 11.15 -10.98
N PRO A 36 14.04 11.18 -11.20
CA PRO A 36 14.92 12.16 -10.57
C PRO A 36 14.58 13.62 -10.90
N SER A 37 13.83 13.88 -11.98
CA SER A 37 13.43 15.23 -12.39
C SER A 37 12.36 15.87 -11.49
N LEU A 38 11.57 15.05 -10.78
CA LEU A 38 10.46 15.50 -9.93
C LEU A 38 10.91 15.98 -8.53
N GLY A 39 12.21 15.97 -8.26
CA GLY A 39 12.78 16.41 -6.99
C GLY A 39 12.81 15.32 -5.91
N PRO A 40 13.04 15.69 -4.64
CA PRO A 40 13.21 14.73 -3.56
C PRO A 40 11.90 13.99 -3.28
N THR A 41 11.92 12.66 -3.42
CA THR A 41 10.77 11.80 -3.11
C THR A 41 10.93 11.12 -1.76
N LYS A 42 9.81 10.88 -1.08
CA LYS A 42 9.75 10.09 0.16
C LYS A 42 8.88 8.85 -0.07
N GLU A 43 9.33 7.72 0.45
CA GLU A 43 8.51 6.50 0.45
C GLU A 43 7.28 6.68 1.36
N MET A 44 6.09 6.50 0.79
CA MET A 44 4.81 6.64 1.48
C MET A 44 3.83 5.56 0.99
N ASN A 45 2.97 5.07 1.89
CA ASN A 45 1.83 4.26 1.48
C ASN A 45 0.71 5.14 0.91
N LEU A 46 -0.34 4.54 0.34
CA LEU A 46 -1.41 5.29 -0.32
C LEU A 46 -2.13 6.29 0.62
N CYS A 47 -2.45 5.89 1.85
CA CYS A 47 -3.12 6.79 2.80
C CYS A 47 -2.25 7.99 3.17
N GLN A 48 -0.94 7.77 3.37
CA GLN A 48 0.03 8.83 3.63
C GLN A 48 0.18 9.77 2.42
N THR A 49 0.17 9.24 1.20
CA THR A 49 0.21 10.05 -0.02
C THR A 49 -1.04 10.94 -0.13
N ILE A 50 -2.22 10.41 0.18
CA ILE A 50 -3.47 11.21 0.22
C ILE A 50 -3.37 12.31 1.28
N GLN A 51 -2.92 11.96 2.49
CA GLN A 51 -2.71 12.93 3.57
C GLN A 51 -1.76 14.06 3.14
N ASN A 52 -0.62 13.71 2.52
CA ASN A 52 0.36 14.68 2.05
C ASN A 52 -0.19 15.60 0.95
N ALA A 53 -0.98 15.05 0.01
CA ALA A 53 -1.63 15.85 -1.02
C ALA A 53 -2.63 16.86 -0.44
N ILE A 54 -3.42 16.45 0.55
CA ILE A 54 -4.35 17.33 1.26
C ILE A 54 -3.58 18.40 2.05
N ASP A 55 -2.49 18.03 2.73
CA ASP A 55 -1.62 18.95 3.47
C ASP A 55 -1.04 20.05 2.56
N ILE A 56 -0.54 19.67 1.38
CA ILE A 56 -0.06 20.62 0.36
C ILE A 56 -1.18 21.54 -0.10
N THR A 57 -2.38 20.98 -0.34
CA THR A 57 -3.54 21.77 -0.82
C THR A 57 -3.97 22.80 0.22
N LEU A 58 -4.13 22.41 1.48
CA LEU A 58 -4.48 23.30 2.58
C LEU A 58 -3.39 24.33 2.89
N GLY A 59 -2.12 23.98 2.66
CA GLY A 59 -0.99 24.91 2.79
C GLY A 59 -0.94 25.96 1.67
N ASN A 60 -1.34 25.60 0.46
CA ASN A 60 -1.29 26.47 -0.71
C ASN A 60 -2.54 27.35 -0.88
N ASP A 61 -3.72 26.83 -0.53
CA ASP A 61 -5.00 27.51 -0.67
C ASP A 61 -5.72 27.61 0.68
N HIS A 62 -5.77 28.84 1.22
CA HIS A 62 -6.42 29.12 2.50
C HIS A 62 -7.96 29.04 2.45
N THR A 63 -8.55 28.88 1.26
CA THR A 63 -10.00 28.68 1.09
C THR A 63 -10.38 27.20 1.03
N ALA A 64 -9.40 26.30 0.92
CA ALA A 64 -9.63 24.87 0.87
C ALA A 64 -10.17 24.33 2.21
N ILE A 65 -11.14 23.43 2.12
CA ILE A 65 -11.78 22.79 3.28
C ILE A 65 -11.86 21.28 3.07
N VAL A 66 -11.78 20.53 4.18
CA VAL A 66 -11.96 19.07 4.20
C VAL A 66 -13.15 18.75 5.10
N PHE A 67 -14.14 18.05 4.57
CA PHE A 67 -15.37 17.70 5.29
C PHE A 67 -15.82 16.27 4.97
N GLY A 68 -16.59 15.68 5.90
CA GLY A 68 -17.09 14.31 5.79
C GLY A 68 -17.31 13.66 7.15
N GLU A 69 -17.77 12.41 7.15
CA GLU A 69 -17.87 11.59 8.36
C GLU A 69 -16.46 11.19 8.85
N ASP A 70 -16.24 11.23 10.17
CA ASP A 70 -15.01 10.83 10.86
C ASP A 70 -13.69 11.52 10.42
N VAL A 71 -13.74 12.50 9.50
CA VAL A 71 -12.53 13.16 8.97
C VAL A 71 -11.73 13.91 10.05
N ALA A 72 -12.42 14.44 11.06
CA ALA A 72 -11.84 15.33 12.07
C ALA A 72 -10.85 14.63 13.02
N PHE A 73 -11.01 13.32 13.25
CA PHE A 73 -10.09 12.51 14.07
C PHE A 73 -9.00 11.83 13.22
N GLY A 74 -9.06 12.00 11.90
CA GLY A 74 -8.13 11.40 10.95
C GLY A 74 -8.75 10.42 9.95
N GLY A 75 -10.07 10.19 10.05
CA GLY A 75 -10.80 9.26 9.20
C GLY A 75 -10.55 7.79 9.56
N VAL A 76 -11.50 6.93 9.20
CA VAL A 76 -11.42 5.48 9.47
C VAL A 76 -10.23 4.79 8.78
N PHE A 77 -9.71 5.39 7.70
CA PHE A 77 -8.52 4.93 6.96
C PHE A 77 -7.24 5.72 7.25
N ARG A 78 -7.28 6.67 8.21
CA ARG A 78 -6.14 7.52 8.60
C ARG A 78 -5.59 8.42 7.49
N CYS A 79 -6.44 8.87 6.56
CA CYS A 79 -6.04 9.75 5.47
C CYS A 79 -5.98 11.24 5.88
N THR A 80 -6.60 11.63 7.00
CA THR A 80 -6.68 13.04 7.45
C THR A 80 -6.09 13.26 8.84
N THR A 81 -5.26 12.33 9.32
CA THR A 81 -4.64 12.42 10.65
C THR A 81 -3.83 13.71 10.78
N GLU A 82 -3.84 14.34 11.96
CA GLU A 82 -3.18 15.63 12.26
C GLU A 82 -3.61 16.87 11.45
N LEU A 83 -4.38 16.75 10.36
CA LEU A 83 -4.72 17.91 9.52
C LEU A 83 -5.59 18.92 10.26
N ARG A 84 -6.56 18.44 11.05
CA ARG A 84 -7.39 19.31 11.90
C ARG A 84 -6.55 20.08 12.92
N SER A 85 -5.63 19.41 13.61
CA SER A 85 -4.71 20.07 14.55
C SER A 85 -3.85 21.15 13.90
N LYS A 86 -3.51 20.99 12.62
CA LYS A 86 -2.65 21.91 11.86
C LYS A 86 -3.40 23.10 11.24
N TYR A 87 -4.63 22.89 10.77
CA TYR A 87 -5.38 23.89 9.99
C TYR A 87 -6.71 24.36 10.63
N GLY A 88 -7.23 23.67 11.66
CA GLY A 88 -8.47 24.03 12.38
C GLY A 88 -9.46 22.89 12.56
#